data_AF-A0A3C1GGX2-F1
#
_entry.id   AF-A0A3C1GGX2-F1
#
_cell.length_a   1.000
_cell.length_b   1.000
_cell.length_c   1.000
_cell.angle_alpha   90.00
_cell.angle_beta   90.00
_cell.angle_gamma   90.00
#
_symmetry.space_group_name_H-M   'P 1'
#
loop_
_entity.id
_entity.type
_entity.pdbx_description
1 polymer ?
#
loop_
_entity_poly.entity_id
_entity_poly.type
_entity_poly.pdbx_seq_one_letter_code
_entity_poly.pdbx_strand_id
1 'polypeptide(L)'
;MAGERIVPGQEPEIAPGVHGYTMEVDGVLWVPLIRAASPGAGAVGRYLDALPRDKTVRFPTVLSEILAGMLVRRGFLPAVIWAAELGEWVDVFERKAQPAMDKKSSLP
;
A
#
# COMPACT_ATOMS: atom_id res chain seq x y z
N MET A 1 16.08 -16.10 -4.41
CA MET A 1 16.43 -14.69 -4.16
C MET A 1 16.53 -14.53 -2.66
N ALA A 2 17.70 -14.21 -2.11
CA ALA A 2 17.83 -13.95 -0.68
C ALA A 2 17.13 -12.62 -0.39
N GLY A 3 15.99 -12.66 0.29
CA GLY A 3 15.27 -11.46 0.71
C GLY A 3 16.14 -10.64 1.65
N GLU A 4 16.21 -9.33 1.42
CA GLU A 4 16.92 -8.41 2.30
C GLU A 4 16.32 -8.52 3.71
N ARG A 5 17.18 -8.72 4.71
CA ARG A 5 16.72 -8.94 6.08
C ARG A 5 16.23 -7.62 6.65
N ILE A 6 14.91 -7.48 6.78
CA ILE A 6 14.32 -6.34 7.50
C ILE A 6 14.61 -6.52 8.99
N VAL A 7 15.37 -5.59 9.57
CA VAL A 7 15.63 -5.56 11.02
C VAL A 7 14.63 -4.59 11.66
N PRO A 8 13.84 -5.05 12.66
CA PRO A 8 12.89 -4.18 13.35
C PRO A 8 13.56 -2.91 13.88
N GLY A 9 12.97 -1.75 13.56
CA GLY A 9 13.49 -0.43 13.93
C GLY A 9 14.58 0.13 13.02
N GLN A 10 15.01 -0.62 12.00
CA GLN A 10 15.98 -0.17 10.99
C GLN A 10 15.40 -0.23 9.58
N GLU A 11 14.09 -0.06 9.45
CA GLU A 11 13.45 -0.09 8.14
C GLU A 11 13.88 1.11 7.28
N PRO A 12 14.18 0.89 5.99
CA PRO A 12 14.62 1.95 5.11
C PRO A 12 13.53 3.02 4.96
N GLU A 13 13.96 4.25 4.70
CA GLU A 13 13.04 5.34 4.35
C GLU A 13 12.56 5.14 2.90
N ILE A 14 11.26 4.89 2.73
CA ILE A 14 10.63 4.63 1.42
C ILE A 14 9.98 5.87 0.82
N ALA A 15 9.76 6.90 1.64
CA ALA A 15 9.31 8.23 1.26
C ALA A 15 9.65 9.22 2.39
N PRO A 16 9.72 10.54 2.13
CA PRO A 16 10.07 11.52 3.16
C PRO A 16 9.22 11.40 4.45
N GLY A 17 9.87 11.01 5.54
CA GLY A 17 9.26 10.78 6.86
C GLY A 17 8.48 9.47 7.02
N VAL A 18 8.64 8.52 6.09
CA VAL A 18 7.99 7.21 6.09
C VAL A 18 9.03 6.10 5.93
N HIS A 19 9.14 5.26 6.95
CA HIS A 19 9.98 4.07 6.95
C HIS A 19 9.15 2.82 6.66
N GLY A 20 9.72 1.85 5.96
CA GLY A 20 9.06 0.59 5.75
C GLY A 20 9.60 -0.22 4.59
N TYR A 21 8.74 -1.01 3.98
CA TYR A 21 9.11 -1.85 2.85
C TYR A 21 7.95 -1.98 1.87
N THR A 22 8.30 -2.00 0.58
CA THR A 22 7.38 -2.23 -0.53
C THR A 22 7.94 -3.29 -1.44
N MET A 23 7.06 -4.07 -2.07
CA MET A 23 7.46 -5.08 -3.05
C MET A 23 6.44 -5.18 -4.17
N GLU A 24 6.92 -5.47 -5.37
CA GLU A 24 6.05 -5.75 -6.52
C GLU A 24 6.06 -7.25 -6.81
N VAL A 25 4.87 -7.86 -6.80
CA VAL A 25 4.66 -9.28 -7.10
C VAL A 25 3.53 -9.37 -8.11
N ASP A 26 3.79 -9.99 -9.26
CA ASP A 26 2.82 -10.16 -10.35
C ASP A 26 2.07 -8.87 -10.75
N GLY A 27 2.80 -7.74 -10.79
CA GLY A 27 2.24 -6.42 -11.11
C GLY A 27 1.39 -5.77 -10.01
N VAL A 28 1.33 -6.37 -8.82
CA VAL A 28 0.68 -5.83 -7.63
C VAL A 28 1.72 -5.24 -6.70
N LEU A 29 1.49 -3.99 -6.27
CA LEU A 29 2.32 -3.34 -5.26
C LEU A 29 1.83 -3.73 -3.87
N TRP A 30 2.68 -4.40 -3.12
CA TRP A 30 2.45 -4.74 -1.72
C TRP A 30 3.20 -3.77 -0.82
N VAL A 31 2.52 -3.37 0.26
CA VAL A 31 3.07 -2.49 1.30
C VAL A 31 2.87 -3.19 2.65
N PRO A 32 3.71 -4.19 2.99
CA PRO A 32 3.52 -4.99 4.21
C PRO A 32 3.77 -4.22 5.50
N LEU A 33 4.62 -3.18 5.44
CA LEU A 33 4.98 -2.40 6.61
C LEU A 33 5.24 -0.94 6.22
N ILE A 34 4.60 -0.04 6.96
CA ILE A 34 4.93 1.39 6.97
C ILE A 34 4.85 1.95 8.39
N ARG A 35 5.75 2.89 8.69
CA ARG A 35 5.84 3.60 9.96
C ARG A 35 6.15 5.07 9.69
N ALA A 36 5.41 5.97 10.33
CA ALA A 36 5.75 7.38 10.33
C ALA A 36 6.97 7.64 11.22
N ALA A 37 7.95 8.41 10.75
CA ALA A 37 9.03 8.90 11.60
C ALA A 37 8.48 9.82 12.72
N SER A 38 7.50 10.66 12.37
CA SER A 38 6.76 11.52 13.31
C SER A 38 5.25 11.38 13.07
N PRO A 39 4.55 10.53 13.84
CA PRO A 39 3.09 10.41 13.77
C PRO A 39 2.39 11.78 13.90
N GLY A 40 1.31 12.00 13.16
CA GLY A 40 0.58 13.27 13.15
C GLY A 40 1.12 14.35 12.19
N ALA A 41 2.35 14.22 11.66
CA ALA A 41 2.94 15.20 10.74
C ALA A 41 2.48 15.07 9.26
N GLY A 42 1.53 14.17 8.99
CA GLY A 42 0.94 13.96 7.66
C GLY A 42 1.81 13.24 6.64
N ALA A 43 3.02 12.78 7.00
CA ALA A 43 3.95 12.10 6.09
C ALA A 43 3.34 10.86 5.42
N VAL A 44 2.72 9.98 6.23
CA VAL A 44 2.01 8.80 5.71
C VAL A 44 0.87 9.20 4.79
N GLY A 45 0.09 10.23 5.12
CA GLY A 45 -0.99 10.71 4.25
C GLY A 45 -0.48 11.08 2.85
N ARG A 46 0.60 11.88 2.79
CA ARG A 46 1.25 12.28 1.53
C ARG A 46 1.80 11.07 0.76
N TYR A 47 2.43 10.12 1.45
CA TYR A 47 2.88 8.87 0.83
C TYR A 47 1.71 8.10 0.19
N LEU A 48 0.60 7.93 0.92
CA LEU A 48 -0.58 7.24 0.41
C LEU A 48 -1.22 7.95 -0.80
N ASP A 49 -1.17 9.29 -0.82
CA ASP A 49 -1.66 10.11 -1.93
C ASP A 49 -0.80 9.98 -3.19
N ALA A 50 0.51 9.72 -3.03
CA ALA A 50 1.47 9.51 -4.12
C ALA A 50 1.47 8.08 -4.70
N LEU A 51 0.75 7.14 -4.09
CA LEU A 51 0.71 5.75 -4.57
C LEU A 51 0.12 5.65 -5.99
N PRO A 52 0.66 4.77 -6.84
CA PRO A 52 0.21 4.60 -8.21
C PRO A 52 -1.28 4.26 -8.28
N ARG A 53 -1.96 4.83 -9.29
CA ARG A 53 -3.40 4.62 -9.54
C ARG A 53 -3.65 3.58 -10.62
N ASP A 54 -2.67 3.37 -11.49
CA ASP A 54 -2.62 2.40 -12.58
C ASP A 54 -2.22 0.98 -12.13
N LYS A 55 -1.87 0.80 -10.85
CA LYS A 55 -1.55 -0.49 -10.24
C LYS A 55 -2.51 -0.87 -9.12
N THR A 56 -2.71 -2.17 -8.94
CA THR A 56 -3.33 -2.68 -7.72
C THR A 56 -2.35 -2.55 -6.57
N VAL A 57 -2.79 -2.01 -5.45
CA VAL A 57 -1.99 -1.81 -4.24
C VAL A 57 -2.63 -2.53 -3.06
N ARG A 58 -1.83 -3.25 -2.28
CA ARG A 58 -2.28 -4.03 -1.12
C ARG A 58 -1.50 -3.70 0.14
N PHE A 59 -2.23 -3.54 1.23
CA PHE A 59 -1.69 -3.43 2.59
C PHE A 59 -2.17 -4.65 3.39
N PRO A 60 -1.34 -5.69 3.57
CA PRO A 60 -1.72 -6.83 4.39
C PRO A 60 -1.72 -6.50 5.88
N THR A 61 -2.61 -7.15 6.62
CA THR A 61 -2.61 -7.20 8.09
C THR A 61 -2.53 -5.82 8.74
N VAL A 62 -3.38 -4.88 8.30
CA VAL A 62 -3.41 -3.51 8.85
C VAL A 62 -4.02 -3.52 10.25
N LEU A 63 -3.17 -3.45 11.27
CA LEU A 63 -3.58 -3.46 12.68
C LEU A 63 -3.92 -2.06 13.23
N SER A 64 -3.48 -0.99 12.56
CA SER A 64 -3.70 0.38 13.01
C SER A 64 -5.04 0.92 12.49
N GLU A 65 -5.97 1.23 13.39
CA GLU A 65 -7.27 1.83 13.04
C GLU A 65 -7.12 3.18 12.34
N ILE A 66 -6.13 3.98 12.74
CA ILE A 66 -5.82 5.27 12.11
C ILE A 66 -5.41 5.05 10.65
N LEU A 67 -4.51 4.10 10.41
CA LEU A 67 -4.09 3.76 9.05
C LEU A 67 -5.25 3.19 8.23
N ALA A 68 -6.03 2.28 8.80
CA ALA A 68 -7.23 1.73 8.16
C ALA A 68 -8.18 2.85 7.72
N GLY A 69 -8.47 3.82 8.59
CA GLY A 69 -9.28 4.98 8.25
C GLY A 69 -8.66 5.84 7.14
N MET A 70 -7.33 6.01 7.12
CA MET A 70 -6.63 6.73 6.04
C MET A 70 -6.74 6.02 4.69
N LEU A 71 -6.66 4.68 4.69
CA LEU A 71 -6.77 3.83 3.51
C LEU A 71 -8.19 3.87 2.94
N VAL A 72 -9.21 3.70 3.78
CA VAL A 72 -10.62 3.74 3.36
C VAL A 72 -10.96 5.07 2.68
N ARG A 73 -10.53 6.21 3.24
CA ARG A 73 -10.72 7.54 2.62
C ARG A 73 -10.07 7.69 1.24
N ARG A 74 -9.15 6.79 0.86
CA ARG A 74 -8.40 6.80 -0.40
C ARG A 74 -8.83 5.72 -1.38
N GLY A 75 -9.97 5.07 -1.10
CA GLY A 75 -10.58 4.06 -1.97
C GLY A 75 -9.98 2.66 -1.84
N PHE A 76 -9.25 2.39 -0.75
CA PHE A 76 -8.90 1.02 -0.40
C PHE A 76 -10.09 0.37 0.31
N LEU A 77 -10.35 -0.90 0.00
CA LEU A 77 -11.41 -1.69 0.61
C LEU A 77 -10.82 -2.91 1.32
N PRO A 78 -11.37 -3.33 2.46
CA PRO A 78 -10.98 -4.58 3.10
C PRO A 78 -11.32 -5.77 2.18
N ALA A 79 -10.42 -6.73 2.09
CA ALA A 79 -10.57 -7.96 1.33
C ALA A 79 -9.76 -9.09 1.99
N VAL A 80 -10.02 -10.33 1.58
CA VAL A 80 -9.24 -11.50 1.96
C VAL A 80 -8.69 -12.13 0.69
N ILE A 81 -7.38 -12.38 0.65
CA ILE A 81 -6.70 -12.95 -0.52
C ILE A 81 -5.87 -14.16 -0.15
N TRP A 82 -5.72 -15.09 -1.08
CA TRP A 82 -4.78 -16.20 -0.92
C TRP A 82 -3.36 -15.71 -1.22
N ALA A 83 -2.47 -15.77 -0.22
CA ALA A 83 -1.04 -15.48 -0.38
C ALA A 83 -0.29 -16.79 -0.55
N ALA A 84 0.04 -17.15 -1.79
CA ALA A 84 0.64 -18.45 -2.11
C ALA A 84 2.01 -18.65 -1.43
N GLU A 85 2.74 -17.56 -1.19
CA GLU A 85 4.06 -17.55 -0.54
C GLU A 85 3.99 -17.92 0.94
N LEU A 86 2.86 -17.63 1.59
CA LEU A 86 2.60 -17.93 3.00
C LEU A 86 1.75 -19.20 3.17
N GLY A 87 1.09 -19.65 2.10
CA GLY A 87 0.19 -20.80 2.13
C GLY A 87 -1.08 -20.53 2.95
N GLU A 88 -1.51 -19.28 3.04
CA GLU A 88 -2.65 -18.87 3.87
C GLU A 88 -3.51 -17.76 3.23
N TRP A 89 -4.71 -17.59 3.78
CA TRP A 89 -5.57 -16.45 3.48
C TRP A 89 -5.17 -15.26 4.37
N VAL A 90 -4.96 -14.10 3.75
CA VAL A 90 -4.49 -12.89 4.42
C VAL A 90 -5.51 -11.77 4.26
N ASP A 91 -5.85 -11.11 5.37
CA ASP A 91 -6.62 -9.88 5.36
C ASP A 91 -5.79 -8.73 4.77
N VAL A 92 -6.37 -8.02 3.82
CA VAL A 92 -5.72 -6.89 3.14
C VAL A 92 -6.67 -5.70 3.03
N PHE A 93 -6.08 -4.51 2.97
CA PHE A 93 -6.72 -3.36 2.32
C PHE A 93 -6.22 -3.28 0.88
N GLU A 94 -7.12 -3.41 -0.09
CA GLU A 94 -6.81 -3.42 -1.53
C GLU A 94 -7.41 -2.19 -2.22
N ARG A 95 -6.62 -1.55 -3.09
CA ARG A 95 -7.09 -0.64 -4.12
C ARG A 95 -6.71 -1.20 -5.48
N LYS A 96 -7.71 -1.58 -6.28
CA LYS A 96 -7.48 -2.08 -7.65
C LYS A 96 -6.96 -0.97 -8.56
N ALA A 97 -6.16 -1.36 -9.56
CA ALA A 97 -5.77 -0.48 -10.65
C ALA A 97 -7.02 0.17 -11.26
N GLN A 98 -6.97 1.48 -11.43
CA GLN A 98 -7.97 2.22 -12.17
C GLN A 98 -7.51 2.24 -13.64
N PRO A 99 -8.31 1.72 -14.58
CA PRO A 99 -7.98 1.86 -15.99
C PRO A 99 -7.87 3.34 -16.31
N ALA A 100 -6.90 3.70 -17.16
CA ALA A 100 -6.78 5.07 -17.66
C ALA A 100 -8.13 5.45 -18.26
N MET A 101 -8.76 6.51 -17.73
CA MET A 101 -10.00 7.03 -18.29
C MET A 101 -9.67 7.48 -19.72
N ASP A 102 -10.20 6.80 -20.74
CA ASP A 102 -10.02 7.19 -22.13
C ASP A 102 -10.52 8.63 -22.28
N LYS A 103 -9.60 9.56 -22.56
CA LYS A 103 -9.91 10.98 -22.88
C LYS A 103 -10.53 11.10 -24.28
N LYS A 104 -11.48 10.23 -24.65
CA LYS A 104 -12.22 10.29 -25.91
C LYS A 104 -13.67 9.84 -25.71
N SER A 105 -14.48 10.68 -25.07
CA SER A 105 -15.92 10.78 -25.40
C SER A 105 -16.50 12.07 -24.82
N SER A 106 -15.97 13.20 -25.27
CA SER A 106 -16.70 14.45 -25.27
C SER A 106 -16.21 15.28 -26.44
N LEU A 107 -16.65 14.88 -27.63
CA LEU A 107 -16.86 15.84 -28.70
C LEU A 107 -18.37 16.16 -28.70
N PRO A 108 -18.72 17.44 -28.90
CA PRO A 108 -20.08 17.96 -28.75
C PRO A 108 -21.08 17.36 -29.75
#